data_AF-A0A8J7JVG0-F1
#
_entry.id   AF-A0A8J7JVG0-F1
#
_cell.length_a   1.000
_cell.length_b   1.000
_cell.length_c   1.000
_cell.angle_alpha   90.00
_cell.angle_beta   90.00
_cell.angle_gamma   90.00
#
_symmetry.space_group_name_H-M   'P 1'
#
loop_
_entity.id
_entity.type
_entity.pdbx_description
1 polymer ?
#
loop_
_entity_poly.entity_id
_entity_poly.type
_entity_poly.pdbx_seq_one_letter_code
_entity_poly.pdbx_strand_id
1 'polypeptide(L)'
;MFVSSKELSLGIQTLCKNFQKLFCVNEAQLRDKLIAVYELALMFYSTPQTMQPFPSIPLTTPGYIWQAATRFANQQPTGNKERQTYKSILAVGSLSFYLQARRIPTDLFSSDCWNPVIRLCSEIADLRLRGRDPLECCVFSPSQQECTVPPEAWGDRIGYVAIQIDLVNRKVDLLGFAPRIESETLTLHQLQNPESLPRFLRRS
;
A
#
# COMPACT_ATOMS: atom_id res chain seq x y z
N MET A 1 -27.68 -1.54 11.97
CA MET A 1 -28.50 -2.08 13.06
C MET A 1 -27.53 -2.61 14.11
N PHE A 2 -27.31 -1.87 15.20
CA PHE A 2 -26.36 -2.26 16.24
C PHE A 2 -27.03 -3.26 17.18
N VAL A 3 -26.49 -4.49 17.26
CA VAL A 3 -26.93 -5.50 18.22
C VAL A 3 -26.46 -5.06 19.61
N SER A 4 -27.39 -5.00 20.58
CA SER A 4 -27.11 -4.54 21.94
C SER A 4 -26.10 -5.45 22.64
N SER A 5 -25.23 -4.91 23.50
CA SER A 5 -24.24 -5.71 24.25
C SER A 5 -24.89 -6.80 25.12
N LYS A 6 -26.15 -6.59 25.51
CA LYS A 6 -26.97 -7.59 26.22
C LYS A 6 -27.33 -8.79 25.34
N GLU A 7 -27.62 -8.57 24.05
CA GLU A 7 -27.95 -9.65 23.11
C GLU A 7 -26.72 -10.49 22.74
N LEU A 8 -25.55 -9.85 22.62
CA LEU A 8 -24.28 -10.56 22.47
C LEU A 8 -23.95 -11.43 23.70
N SER A 9 -24.13 -10.89 24.90
CA SER A 9 -23.91 -11.63 26.15
C SER A 9 -24.82 -12.85 26.26
N LEU A 10 -26.09 -12.73 25.85
CA LEU A 10 -27.05 -13.82 25.91
C LEU A 10 -26.75 -14.89 24.85
N GLY A 11 -26.29 -14.48 23.65
CA GLY A 11 -25.84 -15.38 22.59
C GLY A 11 -24.63 -16.22 23.02
N ILE A 12 -23.63 -15.59 23.64
CA ILE A 12 -22.42 -16.27 24.14
C ILE A 12 -22.76 -17.25 25.26
N GLN A 13 -23.62 -16.87 26.21
CA GLN A 13 -24.05 -17.78 27.28
C GLN A 13 -24.82 -19.00 26.75
N THR A 14 -25.63 -18.80 25.71
CA THR A 14 -26.40 -19.88 25.08
C THR A 14 -25.50 -20.83 24.30
N LEU A 15 -24.49 -20.30 23.59
CA LEU A 15 -23.46 -21.08 22.91
C LEU A 15 -22.63 -21.90 23.91
N CYS A 16 -22.17 -21.30 25.01
CA CYS A 16 -21.39 -22.02 26.04
C CYS A 16 -22.18 -23.17 26.68
N LYS A 17 -23.47 -22.98 26.97
CA LYS A 17 -24.34 -24.04 27.51
C LYS A 17 -24.56 -25.19 26.53
N ASN A 18 -24.70 -24.88 25.24
CA ASN A 18 -24.87 -25.91 24.20
C ASN A 18 -23.57 -26.67 23.93
N PHE A 19 -22.40 -26.02 24.04
CA PHE A 19 -21.10 -26.67 23.89
C PHE A 19 -20.73 -27.58 25.08
N GLN A 20 -21.07 -27.22 26.32
CA GLN A 20 -20.90 -28.09 27.50
C GLN A 20 -21.69 -29.39 27.41
N LYS A 21 -22.81 -29.41 26.66
CA LYS A 21 -23.61 -30.61 26.43
C LYS A 21 -23.03 -31.56 25.37
N LEU A 22 -22.20 -31.06 24.45
CA LEU A 22 -21.66 -31.85 23.34
C LEU A 22 -20.26 -32.42 23.58
N PHE A 23 -19.46 -31.89 24.50
CA PHE A 23 -18.10 -32.36 24.76
C PHE A 23 -17.74 -32.29 26.25
N CYS A 24 -17.30 -33.42 26.83
CA CYS A 24 -16.69 -33.48 28.17
C CYS A 24 -15.34 -32.74 28.19
N VAL A 25 -15.35 -31.42 28.18
CA VAL A 25 -14.16 -30.57 28.27
C VAL A 25 -14.26 -29.72 29.52
N ASN A 26 -13.19 -29.68 30.32
CA ASN A 26 -13.11 -28.90 31.55
C ASN A 26 -13.28 -27.39 31.23
N GLU A 27 -14.00 -26.67 32.09
CA GLU A 27 -14.35 -25.24 31.95
C GLU A 27 -13.12 -24.36 31.66
N ALA A 28 -11.96 -24.68 32.25
CA ALA A 28 -10.70 -23.97 32.01
C ALA A 28 -10.22 -24.09 30.55
N GLN A 29 -10.25 -25.31 29.98
CA GLN A 29 -9.89 -25.53 28.57
C GLN A 29 -10.88 -24.88 27.60
N LEU A 30 -12.15 -24.78 27.98
CA LEU A 30 -13.15 -24.09 27.18
C LEU A 30 -12.87 -22.58 27.16
N ARG A 31 -12.52 -21.98 28.30
CA ARG A 31 -12.15 -20.57 28.42
C ARG A 31 -10.92 -20.22 27.60
N ASP A 32 -9.85 -21.01 27.69
CA ASP A 32 -8.61 -20.75 26.93
C ASP A 32 -8.86 -20.81 25.42
N LYS A 33 -9.67 -21.78 24.97
CA LYS A 33 -10.07 -21.87 23.56
C LYS A 33 -10.99 -20.72 23.13
N LEU A 34 -11.91 -20.28 23.99
CA LEU A 34 -12.80 -19.16 23.70
C LEU A 34 -12.03 -17.84 23.62
N ILE A 35 -11.03 -17.65 24.50
CA ILE A 35 -10.12 -16.50 24.48
C ILE A 35 -9.30 -16.51 23.19
N ALA A 36 -8.72 -17.64 22.79
CA ALA A 36 -7.98 -17.75 21.54
C ALA A 36 -8.85 -17.48 20.30
N VAL A 37 -10.10 -17.97 20.30
CA VAL A 37 -11.07 -17.67 19.24
C VAL A 37 -11.47 -16.19 19.25
N TYR A 38 -11.61 -15.57 20.42
CA TYR A 38 -11.93 -14.15 20.57
C TYR A 38 -10.76 -13.25 20.18
N GLU A 39 -9.52 -13.62 20.51
CA GLU A 39 -8.30 -12.93 20.07
C GLU A 39 -8.11 -13.03 18.57
N LEU A 40 -8.29 -14.23 17.98
CA LEU A 40 -8.31 -14.39 16.53
C LEU A 40 -9.43 -13.57 15.88
N ALA A 41 -10.64 -13.63 16.43
CA ALA A 41 -11.76 -12.81 15.96
C ALA A 41 -11.44 -11.31 16.05
N LEU A 42 -10.87 -10.84 17.16
CA LEU A 42 -10.44 -9.45 17.30
C LEU A 42 -9.34 -9.09 16.29
N MET A 43 -8.40 -9.99 15.97
CA MET A 43 -7.43 -9.76 14.89
C MET A 43 -8.10 -9.62 13.51
N PHE A 44 -9.21 -10.33 13.26
CA PHE A 44 -9.99 -10.18 12.02
C PHE A 44 -10.90 -8.94 12.02
N TYR A 45 -11.50 -8.57 13.15
CA TYR A 45 -12.46 -7.46 13.27
C TYR A 45 -11.84 -6.10 13.61
N SER A 46 -10.57 -6.05 14.03
CA SER A 46 -9.87 -4.80 14.40
C SER A 46 -9.05 -4.18 13.27
N THR A 47 -9.16 -4.68 12.03
CA THR A 47 -8.67 -3.90 10.90
C THR A 47 -9.64 -2.75 10.67
N PRO A 48 -9.26 -1.47 10.90
CA PRO A 48 -10.08 -0.38 10.42
C PRO A 48 -10.21 -0.59 8.92
N GLN A 49 -11.43 -0.85 8.44
CA GLN A 49 -11.71 -0.84 7.01
C GLN A 49 -11.25 0.53 6.52
N THR A 50 -10.13 0.53 5.79
CA THR A 50 -9.53 1.75 5.28
C THR A 50 -10.58 2.40 4.41
N MET A 51 -10.88 3.65 4.73
CA MET A 51 -11.84 4.47 4.02
C MET A 51 -11.21 4.90 2.68
N GLN A 52 -10.94 3.92 1.81
CA GLN A 52 -10.56 4.14 0.43
C GLN A 52 -11.82 4.41 -0.37
N PRO A 53 -11.96 5.58 -1.00
CA PRO A 53 -13.19 5.93 -1.71
C PRO A 53 -13.43 5.03 -2.95
N PHE A 54 -12.41 4.31 -3.43
CA PHE A 54 -12.45 3.47 -4.63
C PHE A 54 -11.61 2.19 -4.43
N PRO A 55 -11.92 1.10 -5.17
CA PRO A 55 -11.08 -0.09 -5.17
C PRO A 55 -9.70 0.19 -5.80
N SER A 56 -8.66 -0.42 -5.25
CA SER A 56 -7.32 -0.36 -5.81
C SER A 56 -7.19 -1.17 -7.11
N ILE A 57 -6.24 -0.82 -7.97
CA ILE A 57 -5.90 -1.56 -9.18
C ILE A 57 -4.63 -2.40 -8.94
N PRO A 58 -4.67 -3.74 -9.07
CA PRO A 58 -3.47 -4.55 -8.98
C PRO A 58 -2.55 -4.28 -10.17
N LEU A 59 -1.28 -4.01 -9.90
CA LEU A 59 -0.26 -3.74 -10.89
C LEU A 59 0.56 -5.00 -11.19
N THR A 60 0.66 -5.33 -12.48
CA THR A 60 1.62 -6.34 -12.93
C THR A 60 3.04 -5.78 -12.77
N THR A 61 3.88 -6.52 -12.05
CA THR A 61 5.27 -6.14 -11.80
C THR A 61 6.18 -7.11 -12.58
N PRO A 62 6.83 -6.67 -13.67
CA PRO A 62 7.71 -7.53 -14.45
C PRO A 62 8.86 -8.13 -13.62
N GLY A 63 9.29 -9.35 -13.95
CA GLY A 63 10.35 -10.05 -13.21
C GLY A 63 11.67 -9.25 -13.10
N TYR A 64 12.04 -8.51 -14.14
CA TYR A 64 13.26 -7.69 -14.12
C TYR A 64 13.19 -6.52 -13.12
N ILE A 65 11.99 -6.04 -12.77
CA ILE A 65 11.78 -5.01 -11.75
C ILE A 65 12.09 -5.56 -10.36
N TRP A 66 11.63 -6.78 -10.05
CA TRP A 66 11.99 -7.46 -8.81
C TRP A 66 13.51 -7.66 -8.67
N GLN A 67 14.17 -8.07 -9.76
CA GLN A 67 15.63 -8.22 -9.77
C GLN A 67 16.34 -6.88 -9.57
N ALA A 68 15.88 -5.82 -10.24
CA ALA A 68 16.42 -4.47 -10.08
C ALA A 68 16.24 -3.96 -8.64
N ALA A 69 15.05 -4.13 -8.05
CA ALA A 69 14.75 -3.73 -6.67
C ALA A 69 15.71 -4.39 -5.68
N THR A 70 15.87 -5.72 -5.76
CA THR A 70 16.82 -6.46 -4.90
C THR A 70 18.25 -5.94 -5.09
N ARG A 71 18.70 -5.81 -6.34
CA ARG A 71 20.08 -5.38 -6.63
C ARG A 71 20.35 -3.96 -6.12
N PHE A 72 19.44 -3.04 -6.34
CA PHE A 72 19.62 -1.63 -5.97
C PHE A 72 19.49 -1.42 -4.46
N ALA A 73 18.64 -2.18 -3.79
CA ALA A 73 18.52 -2.19 -2.33
C ALA A 73 19.84 -2.64 -1.67
N ASN A 74 20.44 -3.74 -2.15
CA ASN A 74 21.70 -4.27 -1.63
C ASN A 74 22.91 -3.32 -1.80
N GLN A 75 22.77 -2.26 -2.60
CA GLN A 75 23.81 -1.24 -2.81
C GLN A 75 23.69 -0.08 -1.82
N GLN A 76 22.65 -0.06 -0.98
CA GLN A 76 22.37 1.07 -0.11
C GLN A 76 23.19 1.00 1.19
N PRO A 77 23.63 2.16 1.72
CA PRO A 77 24.55 2.21 2.85
C PRO A 77 23.91 1.83 4.19
N THR A 78 22.58 1.85 4.29
CA THR A 78 21.84 1.56 5.53
C THR A 78 20.63 0.68 5.25
N GLY A 79 20.23 -0.12 6.25
CA GLY A 79 19.04 -0.98 6.13
C GLY A 79 17.71 -0.21 5.97
N ASN A 80 17.64 1.05 6.40
CA ASN A 80 16.48 1.90 6.12
C ASN A 80 16.43 2.29 4.65
N LYS A 81 17.57 2.74 4.11
CA LYS A 81 17.69 3.13 2.70
C LYS A 81 17.52 1.94 1.75
N GLU A 82 18.02 0.77 2.14
CA GLU A 82 17.80 -0.51 1.45
C GLU A 82 16.31 -0.80 1.31
N ARG A 83 15.57 -0.83 2.43
CA ARG A 83 14.12 -1.11 2.44
C ARG A 83 13.32 -0.09 1.64
N GLN A 84 13.68 1.18 1.75
CA GLN A 84 13.06 2.24 0.97
C GLN A 84 13.31 2.04 -0.53
N THR A 85 14.57 1.91 -0.92
CA THR A 85 14.98 1.73 -2.32
C THR A 85 14.29 0.54 -2.94
N TYR A 86 14.22 -0.57 -2.22
CA TYR A 86 13.51 -1.76 -2.67
C TYR A 86 12.06 -1.45 -3.04
N LYS A 87 11.33 -0.79 -2.14
CA LYS A 87 9.93 -0.40 -2.35
C LYS A 87 9.75 0.63 -3.46
N SER A 88 10.60 1.66 -3.54
CA SER A 88 10.53 2.69 -4.58
C SER A 88 10.71 2.09 -5.97
N ILE A 89 11.68 1.20 -6.16
CA ILE A 89 11.93 0.56 -7.46
C ILE A 89 10.75 -0.33 -7.89
N LEU A 90 10.15 -1.06 -6.95
CA LEU A 90 8.92 -1.81 -7.24
C LEU A 90 7.79 -0.86 -7.64
N ALA A 91 7.50 0.17 -6.85
CA ALA A 91 6.42 1.11 -7.13
C ALA A 91 6.55 1.78 -8.50
N VAL A 92 7.72 2.37 -8.78
CA VAL A 92 8.01 3.07 -10.04
C VAL A 92 7.98 2.10 -11.23
N GLY A 93 8.60 0.93 -11.10
CA GLY A 93 8.64 -0.07 -12.15
C GLY A 93 7.25 -0.62 -12.51
N SER A 94 6.45 -0.96 -11.50
CA SER A 94 5.08 -1.45 -11.69
C SER A 94 4.17 -0.38 -12.29
N LEU A 95 4.26 0.87 -11.82
CA LEU A 95 3.51 1.98 -12.39
C LEU A 95 3.91 2.25 -13.84
N SER A 96 5.21 2.23 -14.14
CA SER A 96 5.70 2.37 -15.52
C SER A 96 5.10 1.31 -16.44
N PHE A 97 5.13 0.05 -16.02
CA PHE A 97 4.56 -1.04 -16.80
C PHE A 97 3.04 -0.85 -17.02
N TYR A 98 2.32 -0.46 -15.97
CA TYR A 98 0.90 -0.14 -16.05
C TYR A 98 0.59 1.00 -17.04
N LEU A 99 1.33 2.11 -16.96
CA LEU A 99 1.13 3.27 -17.83
C LEU A 99 1.47 2.95 -19.29
N GLN A 100 2.54 2.20 -19.54
CA GLN A 100 2.89 1.72 -20.88
C GLN A 100 1.78 0.83 -21.47
N ALA A 101 1.20 -0.08 -20.68
CA ALA A 101 0.04 -0.88 -21.09
C ALA A 101 -1.19 -0.02 -21.43
N ARG A 102 -1.30 1.18 -20.85
CA ARG A 102 -2.31 2.19 -21.18
C ARG A 102 -1.90 3.18 -22.27
N ARG A 103 -0.81 2.89 -23.00
CA ARG A 103 -0.23 3.72 -24.09
C ARG A 103 0.15 5.12 -23.63
N ILE A 104 0.61 5.25 -22.38
CA ILE A 104 1.19 6.48 -21.85
C ILE A 104 2.71 6.31 -21.86
N PRO A 105 3.45 7.11 -22.64
CA PRO A 105 4.91 6.98 -22.74
C PRO A 105 5.61 7.34 -21.42
N THR A 106 6.32 6.37 -20.86
CA THR A 106 7.21 6.56 -19.70
C THR A 106 8.67 6.37 -20.10
N ASP A 107 9.58 6.89 -19.28
CA ASP A 107 11.02 6.67 -19.42
C ASP A 107 11.63 6.26 -18.07
N LEU A 108 11.40 4.99 -17.75
CA LEU A 108 11.84 4.37 -16.50
C LEU A 108 13.35 4.50 -16.27
N PHE A 109 14.16 4.26 -17.31
CA PHE A 109 15.61 4.25 -17.19
C PHE A 109 16.21 5.65 -17.07
N SER A 110 15.50 6.66 -17.53
CA SER A 110 15.86 8.06 -17.28
C SER A 110 15.42 8.55 -15.91
N SER A 111 14.54 7.85 -15.18
CA SER A 111 14.03 8.32 -13.88
C SER A 111 15.16 8.36 -12.84
N ASP A 112 15.11 9.30 -11.92
CA ASP A 112 16.21 9.58 -11.00
C ASP A 112 16.46 8.41 -10.02
N CYS A 113 15.44 7.63 -9.69
CA CYS A 113 15.62 6.38 -8.96
C CYS A 113 16.49 5.32 -9.69
N TRP A 114 16.62 5.40 -11.02
CA TRP A 114 17.56 4.56 -11.80
C TRP A 114 19.00 5.09 -11.80
N ASN A 115 19.23 6.35 -11.43
CA ASN A 115 20.57 6.93 -11.31
C ASN A 115 21.23 6.50 -9.97
N PRO A 116 22.40 5.85 -9.99
CA PRO A 116 23.03 5.34 -8.78
C PRO A 116 23.47 6.43 -7.79
N VAL A 117 23.96 7.57 -8.29
CA VAL A 117 24.42 8.68 -7.43
C VAL A 117 23.22 9.32 -6.74
N ILE A 118 22.18 9.63 -7.51
CA ILE A 118 20.97 10.26 -7.00
C ILE A 118 20.25 9.34 -6.00
N ARG A 119 20.11 8.05 -6.32
CA ARG A 119 19.52 7.04 -5.43
C ARG A 119 20.23 6.92 -4.08
N LEU A 120 21.57 7.05 -4.07
CA LEU A 120 22.34 7.02 -2.83
C LEU A 120 22.07 8.25 -1.95
N CYS A 121 21.85 9.41 -2.57
CA CYS A 121 21.77 10.70 -1.88
C CYS A 121 20.34 11.13 -1.50
N SER A 122 19.29 10.55 -2.10
CA SER A 122 17.93 11.13 -2.01
C SER A 122 16.81 10.09 -2.02
N GLU A 123 15.68 10.41 -1.39
CA GLU A 123 14.53 9.53 -1.19
C GLU A 123 13.60 9.56 -2.41
N ILE A 124 14.08 9.05 -3.53
CA ILE A 124 13.42 9.28 -4.82
C ILE A 124 12.60 8.08 -5.28
N ALA A 125 11.36 8.36 -5.66
CA ALA A 125 10.45 7.43 -6.31
C ALA A 125 9.76 8.10 -7.52
N ASP A 126 10.53 8.91 -8.27
CA ASP A 126 10.04 9.57 -9.47
C ASP A 126 9.85 8.57 -10.63
N LEU A 127 8.84 8.83 -11.46
CA LEU A 127 8.66 8.19 -12.74
C LEU A 127 8.61 9.25 -13.84
N ARG A 128 9.65 9.30 -14.67
CA ARG A 128 9.69 10.22 -15.81
C ARG A 128 8.68 9.84 -16.89
N LEU A 129 8.00 10.88 -17.37
CA LEU A 129 7.12 10.84 -18.52
C LEU A 129 7.83 11.54 -19.69
N ARG A 130 7.70 11.03 -20.91
CA ARG A 130 8.42 11.63 -22.04
C ARG A 130 7.91 13.03 -22.34
N GLY A 131 8.79 14.02 -22.20
CA GLY A 131 8.50 15.43 -22.51
C GLY A 131 7.61 16.15 -21.49
N ARG A 132 7.52 15.63 -20.25
CA ARG A 132 6.64 16.14 -19.19
C ARG A 132 7.28 15.97 -17.82
N ASP A 133 6.77 16.70 -16.84
CA ASP A 133 7.19 16.54 -15.45
C ASP A 133 6.91 15.12 -14.93
N PRO A 134 7.76 14.60 -14.04
CA PRO A 134 7.62 13.24 -13.52
C PRO A 134 6.40 13.09 -12.59
N LEU A 135 5.98 11.85 -12.41
CA LEU A 135 5.10 11.44 -11.31
C LEU A 135 5.94 11.09 -10.09
N GLU A 136 5.44 11.34 -8.88
CA GLU A 136 6.02 10.80 -7.65
C GLU A 136 5.23 9.57 -7.19
N CYS A 137 5.91 8.44 -6.95
CA CYS A 137 5.29 7.26 -6.35
C CYS A 137 5.36 7.32 -4.82
N CYS A 138 4.23 7.58 -4.18
CA CYS A 138 4.11 7.59 -2.73
C CYS A 138 3.77 6.18 -2.23
N VAL A 139 4.70 5.53 -1.51
CA VAL A 139 4.52 4.15 -1.05
C VAL A 139 3.82 4.09 0.31
N PHE A 140 2.65 3.46 0.34
CA PHE A 140 1.86 3.19 1.54
C PHE A 140 2.13 1.78 2.07
N SER A 141 2.26 1.65 3.39
CA SER A 141 2.17 0.33 4.04
C SER A 141 0.69 -0.08 4.20
N PRO A 142 0.38 -1.38 4.29
CA PRO A 142 -1.01 -1.87 4.40
C PRO A 142 -1.86 -1.24 5.51
N SER A 143 -1.24 -0.87 6.63
CA SER A 143 -1.90 -0.26 7.79
C SER A 143 -1.86 1.27 7.82
N GLN A 144 -1.18 1.92 6.86
CA GLN A 144 -1.00 3.37 6.86
C GLN A 144 -2.09 4.06 6.04
N GLN A 145 -2.64 5.15 6.57
CA GLN A 145 -3.60 6.02 5.87
C GLN A 145 -2.96 7.26 5.25
N GLU A 146 -1.68 7.47 5.52
CA GLU A 146 -0.90 8.59 5.02
C GLU A 146 0.54 8.17 4.70
N CYS A 147 1.16 8.91 3.80
CA CYS A 147 2.54 8.76 3.39
C CYS A 147 3.21 10.15 3.43
N THR A 148 4.35 10.26 4.11
CA THR A 148 5.16 11.48 4.06
C THR A 148 5.82 11.57 2.69
N VAL A 149 5.63 12.70 2.02
CA VAL A 149 6.29 13.01 0.76
C VAL A 149 7.59 13.75 1.09
N PRO A 150 8.74 13.29 0.58
CA PRO A 150 10.01 13.92 0.89
C PRO A 150 10.08 15.33 0.25
N PRO A 151 10.80 16.30 0.87
CA PRO A 151 10.82 17.68 0.39
C PRO A 151 11.26 17.85 -1.07
N GLU A 152 12.18 17.01 -1.55
CA GLU A 152 12.63 16.98 -2.95
C GLU A 152 11.53 16.63 -3.97
N ALA A 153 10.37 16.16 -3.49
CA ALA A 153 9.25 15.77 -4.32
C ALA A 153 8.04 16.71 -4.22
N TRP A 154 8.10 17.80 -3.43
CA TRP A 154 6.96 18.72 -3.29
C TRP A 154 6.71 19.61 -4.52
N GLY A 155 7.72 19.78 -5.38
CA GLY A 155 7.68 20.58 -6.60
C GLY A 155 8.01 19.77 -7.85
N ASP A 156 7.71 20.33 -9.02
CA ASP A 156 8.06 19.76 -10.34
C ASP A 156 7.55 18.31 -10.52
N ARG A 157 6.31 18.07 -10.08
CA ARG A 157 5.59 16.81 -10.30
C ARG A 157 4.27 17.09 -10.99
N ILE A 158 3.97 16.28 -11.99
CA ILE A 158 2.65 16.29 -12.65
C ILE A 158 1.56 15.69 -11.75
N GLY A 159 1.96 14.91 -10.75
CA GLY A 159 1.07 14.33 -9.76
C GLY A 159 1.77 13.29 -8.87
N TYR A 160 1.05 12.87 -7.85
CA TYR A 160 1.48 11.96 -6.80
C TYR A 160 0.62 10.70 -6.85
N VAL A 161 1.25 9.54 -6.91
CA VAL A 161 0.58 8.25 -7.14
C VAL A 161 0.74 7.39 -5.90
N ALA A 162 -0.37 7.07 -5.25
CA ALA A 162 -0.37 6.24 -4.06
C ALA A 162 -0.29 4.75 -4.46
N ILE A 163 0.80 4.10 -4.06
CA ILE A 163 1.07 2.69 -4.32
C ILE A 163 1.15 1.94 -2.99
N GLN A 164 0.44 0.83 -2.86
CA GLN A 164 0.59 -0.10 -1.75
C GLN A 164 1.38 -1.33 -2.19
N ILE A 165 2.27 -1.81 -1.32
CA ILE A 165 3.09 -2.98 -1.60
C ILE A 165 2.89 -4.02 -0.50
N ASP A 166 2.45 -5.20 -0.90
CA ASP A 166 2.45 -6.41 -0.09
C ASP A 166 3.60 -7.32 -0.55
N LEU A 167 4.68 -7.31 0.23
CA LEU A 167 5.88 -8.08 -0.07
C LEU A 167 5.68 -9.59 0.13
N VAL A 168 4.78 -10.00 1.02
CA VAL A 168 4.52 -11.42 1.30
C VAL A 168 3.83 -12.05 0.09
N ASN A 169 2.81 -11.36 -0.42
CA ASN A 169 2.04 -11.82 -1.58
C ASN A 169 2.60 -11.36 -2.93
N ARG A 170 3.74 -10.65 -2.93
CA ARG A 170 4.35 -10.02 -4.12
C ARG A 170 3.36 -9.20 -4.94
N LYS A 171 2.50 -8.46 -4.24
CA LYS A 171 1.43 -7.67 -4.82
C LYS A 171 1.79 -6.19 -4.73
N VAL A 172 1.53 -5.47 -5.81
CA VAL A 172 1.65 -4.01 -5.87
C VAL A 172 0.31 -3.49 -6.34
N ASP A 173 -0.28 -2.56 -5.60
CA ASP A 173 -1.60 -2.02 -5.87
C ASP A 173 -1.54 -0.50 -6.05
N LEU A 174 -2.16 0.00 -7.10
CA LEU A 174 -2.42 1.42 -7.28
C LEU A 174 -3.69 1.80 -6.53
N LEU A 175 -3.54 2.58 -5.47
CA LEU A 175 -4.65 3.02 -4.61
C LEU A 175 -5.41 4.20 -5.21
N GLY A 176 -4.68 5.11 -5.86
CA GLY A 176 -5.22 6.36 -6.39
C GLY A 176 -4.11 7.35 -6.70
N PHE A 177 -4.49 8.59 -7.01
CA PHE A 177 -3.53 9.65 -7.29
C PHE A 177 -4.04 11.02 -6.84
N ALA A 178 -3.14 11.96 -6.59
CA ALA A 178 -3.45 13.36 -6.33
C ALA A 178 -2.67 14.25 -7.32
N PRO A 179 -3.30 15.21 -8.01
CA PRO A 179 -2.58 16.15 -8.88
C PRO A 179 -1.59 17.05 -8.14
N ARG A 180 -1.86 17.33 -6.86
CA ARG A 180 -1.05 18.17 -5.98
C ARG A 180 -1.17 17.66 -4.54
N ILE A 181 -0.17 17.97 -3.73
CA ILE A 181 -0.24 17.83 -2.27
C ILE A 181 -0.43 19.21 -1.64
N GLU A 182 -1.16 19.26 -0.54
CA GLU A 182 -1.44 20.49 0.21
C GLU A 182 -0.49 20.67 1.41
N SER A 183 0.18 19.58 1.80
CA SER A 183 1.09 19.48 2.94
C SER A 183 2.22 18.49 2.63
N GLU A 184 3.09 18.25 3.60
CA GLU A 184 4.18 17.26 3.54
C GLU A 184 3.69 15.81 3.52
N THR A 185 2.37 15.59 3.61
CA THR A 185 1.74 14.28 3.72
C THR A 185 0.67 14.11 2.65
N LEU A 186 0.69 12.95 1.99
CA LEU A 186 -0.39 12.50 1.12
C LEU A 186 -1.29 11.54 1.91
N THR A 187 -2.57 11.84 1.99
CA THR A 187 -3.56 11.01 2.70
C THR A 187 -4.48 10.28 1.72
N LEU A 188 -5.03 9.14 2.14
CA LEU A 188 -5.97 8.36 1.28
C LEU A 188 -7.22 9.17 0.86
N HIS A 189 -7.65 10.14 1.67
CA HIS A 189 -8.82 10.97 1.38
C HIS A 189 -8.60 11.98 0.25
N GLN A 190 -7.35 12.36 -0.03
CA GLN A 190 -7.00 13.26 -1.14
C GLN A 190 -6.95 12.53 -2.49
N LEU A 191 -7.01 11.19 -2.48
CA LEU A 191 -6.83 10.40 -3.68
C LEU A 191 -8.06 10.44 -4.59
N GLN A 192 -7.81 10.78 -5.84
CA GLN A 192 -8.71 10.56 -6.95
C GLN A 192 -8.71 9.09 -7.37
N ASN A 193 -9.79 8.69 -8.03
CA ASN A 193 -9.99 7.33 -8.50
C ASN A 193 -8.79 6.85 -9.37
N PRO A 194 -8.17 5.70 -9.04
CA PRO A 194 -7.00 5.20 -9.76
C PRO A 194 -7.24 4.97 -11.26
N GLU A 195 -8.46 4.62 -11.68
CA GLU A 195 -8.81 4.44 -13.09
C GLU A 195 -8.79 5.74 -13.90
N SER A 196 -8.89 6.90 -13.23
CA SER A 196 -8.85 8.20 -13.87
C SER A 196 -7.43 8.68 -14.17
N LEU A 197 -6.40 8.05 -13.59
CA LEU A 197 -4.99 8.45 -13.77
C LEU A 197 -4.59 8.53 -15.26
N PRO A 198 -4.88 7.54 -16.14
CA PRO A 198 -4.55 7.66 -17.55
C PRO A 198 -5.25 8.80 -18.27
N ARG A 199 -6.47 9.16 -17.85
CA ARG A 199 -7.21 10.29 -18.46
C ARG A 199 -6.63 11.62 -17.98
N PHE A 200 -6.31 11.73 -16.70
CA PHE A 200 -5.64 12.87 -16.11
C PHE A 200 -4.33 13.15 -16.86
N LEU A 201 -3.46 12.15 -16.95
CA LEU A 201 -2.17 12.31 -17.61
C LEU A 201 -2.29 12.78 -19.06
N ARG A 202 -3.28 12.33 -19.84
CA ARG A 202 -3.43 12.78 -21.23
C ARG A 202 -3.83 14.25 -21.38
N ARG A 203 -4.40 14.86 -20.35
CA ARG A 203 -4.84 16.26 -20.34
C ARG A 203 -3.80 17.22 -19.77
N SER A 204 -2.88 16.69 -18.97
CA SER A 204 -1.75 17.40 -18.40
C SER A 204 -0.56 17.49 -19.37
#